data_AF-A0A8J6HWC3-F1
#
_entry.id   AF-A0A8J6HWC3-F1
#
_cell.length_a   1.000
_cell.length_b   1.000
_cell.length_c   1.000
_cell.angle_alpha   90.00
_cell.angle_beta   90.00
_cell.angle_gamma   90.00
#
_symmetry.space_group_name_H-M   'P 1'
#
loop_
_entity.id
_entity.type
_entity.pdbx_description
1 polymer ?
#
loop_
_entity_poly.entity_id
_entity_poly.type
_entity_poly.pdbx_seq_one_letter_code
_entity_poly.pdbx_strand_id
1 'polypeptide(L)'
;MAVKDLLNVAQQFPNHFDETTMFTGSAQASRLKHEFKEHFRNVTRIMDCVGCEKCKLWGKLQTRGLGTALKILFSQKFNHKKLFQLQREEIVALFNAFGRLSTSIYKLDDFRQMLQH
;
A
#
# COMPACT_ATOMS: atom_id res chain seq x y z
N MET A 1 8.34 9.66 18.58
CA MET A 1 6.92 9.44 18.22
C MET A 1 6.64 9.65 16.72
N ALA A 2 7.66 9.66 15.84
CA ALA A 2 7.51 10.02 14.42
C ALA A 2 6.44 9.25 13.62
N VAL A 3 6.28 7.94 13.85
CA VAL A 3 5.24 7.17 13.14
C VAL A 3 3.84 7.61 13.56
N LYS A 4 3.63 7.94 14.84
CA LYS A 4 2.34 8.44 15.32
C LYS A 4 2.05 9.82 14.75
N ASP A 5 3.06 10.69 14.70
CA ASP A 5 2.93 12.03 14.14
C ASP A 5 2.55 12.00 12.66
N LEU A 6 3.20 11.12 11.88
CA LEU A 6 2.85 10.89 10.47
C LEU A 6 1.40 10.42 10.29
N LEU A 7 0.95 9.47 11.12
CA LEU A 7 -0.43 8.98 11.07
C LEU A 7 -1.45 10.05 11.45
N ASN A 8 -1.13 10.91 12.43
CA ASN A 8 -1.99 12.04 12.81
C ASN A 8 -2.16 13.01 11.64
N VAL A 9 -1.06 13.35 10.93
CA VAL A 9 -1.13 14.20 9.73
C VAL A 9 -1.97 13.53 8.64
N ALA A 10 -1.78 12.23 8.40
CA ALA A 10 -2.56 11.50 7.41
C ALA A 10 -4.07 11.50 7.73
N GLN A 11 -4.46 11.37 9.00
CA GLN A 11 -5.86 11.39 9.43
C GLN A 11 -6.55 12.75 9.23
N GLN A 12 -5.80 13.86 9.31
CA GLN A 12 -6.32 15.21 9.10
C GLN A 12 -6.72 15.50 7.65
N PHE A 13 -6.35 14.65 6.69
CA PHE A 13 -6.72 14.83 5.30
C PHE A 13 -8.26 14.74 5.12
N PRO A 14 -8.93 15.72 4.53
CA PRO A 14 -10.40 15.79 4.55
C PRO A 14 -11.09 14.89 3.53
N ASN A 15 -10.39 14.48 2.47
CA ASN A 15 -10.98 13.78 1.31
C ASN A 15 -10.57 12.31 1.27
N HIS A 16 -10.86 11.57 2.33
CA HIS A 16 -10.60 10.12 2.36
C HIS A 16 -11.53 9.38 1.40
N PHE A 17 -11.03 8.28 0.83
CA PHE A 17 -11.85 7.35 0.06
C PHE A 17 -12.82 6.63 1.01
N ASP A 18 -14.11 6.58 0.68
CA ASP A 18 -15.10 5.82 1.45
C ASP A 18 -14.84 4.31 1.28
N GLU A 19 -14.15 3.71 2.26
CA GLU A 19 -13.76 2.31 2.22
C GLU A 19 -14.95 1.36 2.23
N THR A 20 -16.12 1.81 2.68
CA THR A 20 -17.30 0.96 2.80
C THR A 20 -17.83 0.50 1.45
N THR A 21 -17.64 1.31 0.41
CA THR A 21 -18.09 1.03 -0.96
C THR A 21 -17.45 -0.22 -1.57
N MET A 22 -16.21 -0.53 -1.21
CA MET A 22 -15.41 -1.56 -1.88
C MET A 22 -14.87 -2.65 -0.93
N PHE A 23 -14.67 -2.32 0.35
CA PHE A 23 -13.95 -3.18 1.29
C PHE A 23 -14.81 -3.75 2.42
N THR A 24 -16.10 -3.37 2.52
CA THR A 24 -16.98 -3.90 3.56
C THR A 24 -17.78 -5.12 3.09
N GLY A 25 -17.76 -6.18 3.90
CA GLY A 25 -18.10 -7.57 3.57
C GLY A 25 -19.50 -7.87 3.05
N SER A 26 -19.74 -7.45 1.82
CA SER A 26 -20.55 -8.11 0.82
C SER A 26 -19.80 -9.35 0.27
N ALA A 27 -20.51 -10.23 -0.45
CA ALA A 27 -19.87 -11.36 -1.14
C ALA A 27 -18.84 -10.87 -2.18
N GLN A 28 -19.11 -9.71 -2.77
CA GLN A 28 -18.26 -9.01 -3.72
C GLN A 28 -16.92 -8.61 -3.09
N ALA A 29 -16.92 -8.04 -1.88
CA ALA A 29 -15.69 -7.67 -1.17
C ALA A 29 -14.82 -8.89 -0.85
N SER A 30 -15.42 -10.04 -0.50
CA SER A 30 -14.67 -11.29 -0.26
C SER A 30 -14.03 -11.84 -1.53
N ARG A 31 -14.78 -11.82 -2.65
CA ARG A 31 -14.26 -12.21 -3.97
C ARG A 31 -13.10 -11.30 -4.39
N LEU A 32 -13.30 -9.99 -4.29
CA LEU A 32 -12.31 -8.97 -4.63
C LEU A 32 -11.03 -9.12 -3.79
N LYS A 33 -11.15 -9.41 -2.49
CA LYS A 33 -10.01 -9.72 -1.62
C LYS A 33 -9.22 -10.93 -2.13
N HIS A 34 -9.91 -11.98 -2.58
CA HIS A 34 -9.26 -13.17 -3.11
C HIS A 34 -8.54 -12.87 -4.44
N GLU A 35 -9.22 -12.19 -5.36
CA GLU A 35 -8.66 -11.77 -6.65
C GLU A 35 -7.41 -10.90 -6.46
N PHE A 36 -7.46 -9.88 -5.58
CA PHE A 36 -6.27 -9.09 -5.26
C PHE A 36 -5.15 -9.96 -4.73
N LYS A 37 -5.41 -10.84 -3.76
CA LYS A 37 -4.38 -11.72 -3.19
C LYS A 37 -3.71 -12.60 -4.25
N GLU A 38 -4.48 -13.14 -5.19
CA GLU A 38 -3.92 -13.90 -6.31
C GLU A 38 -3.08 -13.03 -7.24
N HIS A 39 -3.60 -11.86 -7.63
CA HIS A 39 -2.86 -10.92 -8.47
C HIS A 39 -1.53 -10.48 -7.84
N PHE A 40 -1.51 -10.13 -6.55
CA PHE A 40 -0.27 -9.78 -5.86
C PHE A 40 0.74 -10.93 -5.82
N ARG A 41 0.27 -12.19 -5.66
CA ARG A 41 1.15 -13.36 -5.75
C ARG A 41 1.74 -13.52 -7.15
N ASN A 42 0.93 -13.33 -8.18
CA ASN A 42 1.37 -13.42 -9.57
C ASN A 42 2.35 -12.30 -9.93
N VAL A 43 2.07 -11.05 -9.55
CA VAL A 43 2.99 -9.92 -9.73
C VAL A 43 4.30 -10.18 -8.99
N THR A 44 4.25 -10.68 -7.76
CA THR A 44 5.47 -11.00 -6.99
C THR A 44 6.32 -12.07 -7.68
N ARG A 45 5.70 -13.08 -8.31
CA ARG A 45 6.39 -14.09 -9.13
C ARG A 45 6.99 -13.49 -10.40
N ILE A 46 6.29 -12.57 -11.07
CA ILE A 46 6.84 -11.86 -12.23
C ILE A 46 8.08 -11.07 -11.85
N MET A 47 8.08 -10.44 -10.67
CA MET A 47 9.26 -9.72 -10.16
C MET A 47 10.47 -10.64 -9.98
N ASP A 48 10.31 -11.95 -9.83
CA ASP A 48 11.44 -12.88 -9.78
C ASP A 48 12.20 -13.01 -11.10
N CYS A 49 11.54 -12.71 -12.22
CA CYS A 49 12.10 -12.75 -13.57
C CYS A 49 12.81 -11.45 -13.99
N VAL A 50 12.79 -10.41 -13.15
CA VAL A 50 13.44 -9.12 -13.45
C VAL A 50 14.94 -9.23 -13.22
N GLY A 51 15.73 -9.08 -14.30
CA GLY A 51 17.21 -9.21 -14.24
C GLY A 51 17.95 -8.05 -13.57
N CYS A 52 17.29 -6.90 -13.39
CA CYS A 52 17.85 -5.78 -12.63
C CYS A 52 17.60 -5.98 -11.13
N GLU A 53 18.67 -6.20 -10.35
CA GLU A 53 18.58 -6.46 -8.90
C GLU A 53 17.89 -5.35 -8.11
N LYS A 54 18.22 -4.08 -8.39
CA LYS A 54 17.57 -2.94 -7.75
C LYS A 54 16.08 -2.87 -8.10
N CYS A 55 15.74 -3.11 -9.37
CA CYS A 55 14.36 -3.08 -9.86
C CYS A 55 13.54 -4.20 -9.24
N LYS A 56 14.10 -5.41 -9.16
CA LYS A 56 13.52 -6.56 -8.48
C LYS A 56 13.27 -6.29 -7.00
N LEU A 57 14.26 -5.75 -6.29
CA LEU A 57 14.13 -5.38 -4.88
C LEU A 57 12.99 -4.38 -4.65
N TRP A 58 13.01 -3.25 -5.36
CA TRP A 58 12.00 -2.19 -5.19
C TRP A 58 10.62 -2.63 -5.68
N GLY A 59 10.56 -3.39 -6.78
CA GLY A 59 9.32 -3.94 -7.31
C GLY A 59 8.64 -4.88 -6.32
N LYS A 60 9.39 -5.80 -5.71
CA LYS A 60 8.86 -6.67 -4.64
C LYS A 60 8.45 -5.89 -3.41
N LEU A 61 9.27 -4.91 -2.98
CA LEU A 61 8.99 -4.10 -1.80
C LEU A 61 7.70 -3.29 -1.98
N GLN A 62 7.52 -2.63 -3.13
CA GLN A 62 6.34 -1.82 -3.41
C GLN A 62 5.08 -2.68 -3.56
N THR A 63 5.20 -3.81 -4.27
CA THR A 63 4.09 -4.77 -4.44
C THR A 63 3.64 -5.32 -3.09
N ARG A 64 4.57 -5.66 -2.19
CA ARG A 64 4.27 -6.11 -0.83
C ARG A 64 3.65 -5.01 0.02
N GLY A 65 4.13 -3.77 -0.10
CA GLY A 65 3.58 -2.61 0.60
C GLY A 65 2.11 -2.36 0.21
N LEU A 66 1.80 -2.40 -1.08
CA LEU A 66 0.44 -2.25 -1.58
C LEU A 66 -0.48 -3.39 -1.12
N GLY A 67 0.00 -4.64 -1.17
CA GLY A 67 -0.73 -5.78 -0.62
C GLY A 67 -0.99 -5.66 0.89
N THR A 68 -0.05 -5.09 1.63
CA THR A 68 -0.21 -4.81 3.07
C THR A 68 -1.27 -3.73 3.32
N ALA A 69 -1.30 -2.66 2.51
CA ALA A 69 -2.33 -1.62 2.59
C ALA A 69 -3.73 -2.22 2.36
N LEU A 70 -3.88 -3.05 1.34
CA LEU A 70 -5.16 -3.74 1.07
C LEU A 70 -5.53 -4.72 2.19
N LYS A 71 -4.56 -5.45 2.75
CA LYS A 71 -4.78 -6.31 3.92
C LYS A 71 -5.37 -5.52 5.10
N ILE A 72 -4.90 -4.29 5.34
CA ILE A 72 -5.45 -3.38 6.36
C ILE A 72 -6.89 -2.97 6.00
N LEU A 73 -7.14 -2.53 4.77
CA LEU A 73 -8.47 -2.09 4.31
C LEU A 73 -9.53 -3.20 4.43
N PHE A 74 -9.19 -4.43 4.04
CA PHE A 74 -10.07 -5.60 4.19
C PHE A 74 -10.17 -6.14 5.63
N SER A 75 -9.45 -5.56 6.60
CA SER A 75 -9.46 -6.02 8.00
C SER A 75 -10.54 -5.35 8.86
N GLN A 76 -11.24 -4.32 8.37
CA GLN A 76 -12.19 -3.53 9.17
C GLN A 76 -13.35 -4.36 9.79
N LYS A 77 -13.62 -5.59 9.31
CA LYS A 77 -14.61 -6.49 9.92
C LYS A 77 -14.11 -7.35 11.08
N PHE A 78 -12.80 -7.47 11.31
CA PHE A 78 -12.28 -8.30 12.41
C PHE A 78 -12.17 -7.48 13.69
N ASN A 79 -13.29 -7.31 14.40
CA ASN A 79 -13.34 -6.78 15.78
C ASN A 79 -12.52 -7.60 16.79
N HIS A 80 -11.92 -8.70 16.36
CA HIS A 80 -10.96 -9.47 17.13
C HIS A 80 -9.54 -8.98 16.82
N LYS A 81 -9.03 -8.06 17.65
CA LYS A 81 -7.60 -7.65 17.70
C LYS A 81 -6.60 -8.82 17.75
N LYS A 82 -7.06 -10.04 18.08
CA LYS A 82 -6.24 -11.27 18.06
C LYS A 82 -5.99 -11.87 16.67
N LEU A 83 -6.81 -11.56 15.67
CA LEU A 83 -6.72 -12.17 14.32
C LEU A 83 -6.00 -11.30 13.28
N PHE A 84 -5.86 -10.00 13.54
CA PHE A 84 -5.14 -9.09 12.64
C PHE A 84 -3.78 -8.74 13.21
N GLN A 85 -2.72 -9.20 12.54
CA GLN A 85 -1.35 -8.86 12.86
C GLN A 85 -0.57 -8.54 11.59
N LEU A 86 0.27 -7.52 11.69
CA LEU A 86 1.24 -7.15 10.66
C LEU A 86 2.62 -7.63 11.08
N GLN A 87 3.29 -8.33 10.18
CA GLN A 87 4.68 -8.74 10.36
C GLN A 87 5.61 -7.53 10.18
N ARG A 88 6.83 -7.59 10.73
CA ARG A 88 7.81 -6.51 10.63
C ARG A 88 8.06 -6.12 9.17
N GLU A 89 8.17 -7.09 8.27
CA GLU A 89 8.46 -6.86 6.86
C GLU A 89 7.26 -6.23 6.14
N GLU A 90 6.03 -6.53 6.56
CA GLU A 90 4.82 -5.89 6.05
C GLU A 90 4.80 -4.40 6.44
N ILE A 91 5.16 -4.08 7.69
CA ILE A 91 5.25 -2.70 8.17
C ILE A 91 6.33 -1.93 7.41
N VAL A 92 7.54 -2.50 7.28
CA VAL A 92 8.64 -1.88 6.54
C VAL A 92 8.26 -1.65 5.07
N ALA A 93 7.66 -2.64 4.42
CA ALA A 93 7.23 -2.53 3.03
C ALA A 93 6.14 -1.46 2.85
N LEU A 94 5.17 -1.37 3.77
CA LEU A 94 4.10 -0.38 3.73
C LEU A 94 4.65 1.05 3.75
N PHE A 95 5.48 1.38 4.74
CA PHE A 95 6.05 2.73 4.85
C PHE A 95 7.01 3.06 3.72
N ASN A 96 7.82 2.11 3.25
CA ASN A 96 8.71 2.36 2.12
C ASN A 96 7.93 2.56 0.81
N ALA A 97 6.89 1.75 0.56
CA ALA A 97 6.05 1.92 -0.62
C ALA A 97 5.35 3.28 -0.62
N PHE A 98 4.75 3.66 0.52
CA PHE A 98 4.15 4.98 0.70
C PHE A 98 5.17 6.12 0.52
N GLY A 99 6.36 5.99 1.10
CA GLY A 99 7.44 6.96 0.94
C GLY A 99 7.90 7.13 -0.51
N ARG A 100 7.93 6.05 -1.31
CA ARG A 100 8.21 6.15 -2.76
C ARG A 100 7.11 6.90 -3.51
N LEU A 101 5.84 6.65 -3.22
CA LEU A 101 4.73 7.41 -3.82
C LEU A 101 4.78 8.89 -3.43
N SER A 102 5.01 9.18 -2.15
CA SER A 102 5.20 10.55 -1.65
C SER A 102 6.37 11.25 -2.35
N THR A 103 7.50 10.55 -2.53
CA THR A 103 8.65 11.07 -3.29
C THR A 103 8.28 11.34 -4.74
N SER A 104 7.54 10.44 -5.40
CA SER A 104 7.10 10.62 -6.78
C SER A 104 6.21 11.86 -6.93
N ILE A 105 5.26 12.09 -6.01
CA ILE A 105 4.41 13.28 -6.01
C ILE A 105 5.25 14.55 -5.83
N TYR A 106 6.19 14.55 -4.88
CA TYR A 106 7.11 15.66 -4.69
C TYR A 106 7.92 15.96 -5.97
N LYS A 107 8.42 14.92 -6.65
CA LYS A 107 9.18 15.07 -7.90
C LYS A 107 8.34 15.59 -9.06
N LEU A 108 7.03 15.32 -9.10
CA LEU A 108 6.16 15.94 -10.10
C LEU A 108 6.12 17.46 -9.94
N ASP A 109 6.15 17.98 -8.71
CA ASP A 109 6.19 19.42 -8.47
C ASP A 109 7.53 20.03 -8.90
N ASP A 110 8.65 19.37 -8.54
CA ASP A 110 9.99 19.75 -9.03
C ASP A 110 10.02 19.86 -10.57
N PHE A 111 9.53 18.83 -11.28
CA PHE A 111 9.51 18.84 -12.73
C PHE A 111 8.60 19.92 -13.32
N ARG A 112 7.46 20.22 -12.68
CA ARG A 112 6.58 21.32 -13.12
C ARG A 112 7.28 22.66 -13.03
N GLN A 113 8.02 22.92 -11.95
CA GLN A 113 8.78 24.15 -11.78
C GLN A 113 9.91 24.28 -12.82
N MET A 114 10.58 23.17 -13.15
CA MET A 114 11.62 23.13 -14.17
C MET A 114 11.09 23.42 -15.59
N LEU A 115 9.88 22.95 -15.91
CA LEU A 115 9.25 23.14 -17.22
C LEU A 115 8.57 24.51 -17.39
N GLN A 116 8.45 25.30 -16.33
CA GLN A 116 7.92 26.67 -16.36
C GLN A 116 8.97 27.71 -16.77
N HIS A 117 10.21 27.28 -17.04
CA HIS A 117 11.29 28.07 -17.65
C HIS A 117 11.61 27.51 -19.04
#